data_AF-B7WUG0-F1
#
_entry.id   AF-B7WUG0-F1
#
_cell.length_a   1.000
_cell.length_b   1.000
_cell.length_c   1.000
_cell.angle_alpha   90.00
_cell.angle_beta   90.00
_cell.angle_gamma   90.00
#
_symmetry.space_group_name_H-M   'P 1'
#
loop_
_entity.id
_entity.type
_entity.pdbx_description
1 polymer ?
#
loop_
_entity_poly.entity_id
_entity_poly.type
_entity_poly.pdbx_seq_one_letter_code
_entity_poly.pdbx_strand_id
1 'polypeptide(L)'
;MNMSGTQQFSEALQVVIGRLNADLREATNKVEQLPASEWQSQHGRALMNREQELHTAWVVLDGMRSTQAAATAAEAPAVWRTEQ
;
A
#
# COMPACT_ATOMS: atom_id res chain seq x y z
N MET A 1 -8.63 -5.42 27.25
CA MET A 1 -7.63 -6.10 26.40
C MET A 1 -6.65 -5.02 25.94
N ASN A 2 -5.38 -5.07 26.35
CA ASN A 2 -4.34 -4.17 25.83
C ASN A 2 -3.82 -4.78 24.53
N MET A 3 -4.11 -4.16 23.39
CA MET A 3 -3.42 -4.48 22.15
C MET A 3 -2.00 -3.92 22.21
N SER A 4 -1.00 -4.68 21.72
CA SER A 4 0.36 -4.18 21.62
C SER A 4 0.44 -3.08 20.56
N GLY A 5 1.32 -2.08 20.75
CA GLY A 5 1.45 -0.95 19.82
C GLY A 5 1.81 -1.38 18.38
N THR A 6 2.49 -2.52 18.22
CA THR A 6 2.79 -3.11 16.90
C THR A 6 1.55 -3.63 16.20
N GLN A 7 0.62 -4.26 16.93
CA GLN A 7 -0.63 -4.77 16.38
C GLN A 7 -1.55 -3.62 15.92
N GLN A 8 -1.66 -2.57 16.74
CA GLN A 8 -2.41 -1.36 16.38
C GLN A 8 -1.82 -0.65 15.14
N PHE A 9 -0.49 -0.58 15.04
CA PHE A 9 0.17 0.00 13.86
C PHE A 9 -0.07 -0.84 12.60
N SER A 10 0.00 -2.16 12.67
CA SER A 10 -0.27 -3.06 11.54
C SER A 10 -1.70 -2.92 11.02
N GLU A 11 -2.69 -2.86 11.93
CA GLU A 11 -4.10 -2.65 11.56
C GLU A 11 -4.32 -1.29 10.89
N ALA A 12 -3.75 -0.23 11.48
CA ALA A 12 -3.83 1.11 10.91
C ALA A 12 -3.19 1.18 9.52
N LEU A 13 -2.01 0.56 9.35
CA LEU A 13 -1.33 0.48 8.06
C LEU A 13 -2.17 -0.24 7.01
N GLN A 14 -2.82 -1.36 7.38
CA GLN A 14 -3.69 -2.10 6.47
C GLN A 14 -4.90 -1.28 6.01
N VAL A 15 -5.51 -0.51 6.91
CA VAL A 15 -6.62 0.39 6.57
C VAL A 15 -6.16 1.50 5.62
N VAL A 16 -5.00 2.11 5.89
CA VAL A 16 -4.43 3.16 5.04
C VAL A 16 -4.10 2.63 3.65
N ILE A 17 -3.47 1.45 3.53
CA ILE A 17 -3.19 0.80 2.24
C ILE A 17 -4.49 0.51 1.48
N GLY A 18 -5.53 0.04 2.18
CA GLY A 18 -6.83 -0.23 1.57
C GLY A 18 -7.46 1.01 0.94
N ARG A 19 -7.44 2.14 1.65
CA ARG A 19 -7.94 3.43 1.14
C ARG A 19 -7.10 3.94 -0.02
N LEU A 20 -5.78 3.89 0.12
CA LEU A 20 -4.84 4.33 -0.91
C LEU A 20 -5.01 3.53 -2.21
N ASN A 21 -5.26 2.23 -2.12
CA ASN A 21 -5.53 1.38 -3.28
C ASN A 21 -6.87 1.73 -3.95
N ALA A 22 -7.89 2.13 -3.18
CA ALA A 22 -9.16 2.59 -3.76
C ALA A 22 -8.96 3.91 -4.53
N ASP A 23 -8.25 4.87 -3.93
CA ASP A 23 -7.93 6.17 -4.56
C ASP A 23 -7.06 5.98 -5.81
N LEU A 24 -6.07 5.07 -5.76
CA LEU A 24 -5.23 4.72 -6.90
C LEU A 24 -6.08 4.17 -8.04
N ARG A 25 -6.94 3.18 -7.79
CA ARG A 25 -7.83 2.64 -8.83
C ARG A 25 -8.73 3.72 -9.45
N GLU A 26 -9.26 4.62 -8.63
CA GLU A 26 -10.06 5.73 -9.14
C GLU A 26 -9.24 6.65 -10.05
N ALA A 27 -8.02 7.01 -9.64
CA ALA A 27 -7.11 7.83 -10.44
C ALA A 27 -6.71 7.13 -11.74
N THR A 28 -6.34 5.84 -11.69
CA THR A 28 -6.02 5.03 -12.87
C THR A 28 -7.20 4.99 -13.84
N ASN A 29 -8.41 4.70 -13.37
CA ASN A 29 -9.61 4.69 -14.22
C ASN A 29 -9.84 6.05 -14.91
N LYS A 30 -9.62 7.16 -14.20
CA LYS A 30 -9.74 8.50 -14.76
C LYS A 30 -8.66 8.78 -15.81
N VAL A 31 -7.42 8.32 -15.60
CA VAL A 31 -6.33 8.44 -16.58
C VAL A 31 -6.64 7.61 -17.83
N GLU A 32 -7.12 6.37 -17.67
CA GLU A 32 -7.49 5.48 -18.79
C GLU A 32 -8.64 6.05 -19.64
N GLN A 33 -9.55 6.78 -19.01
CA GLN A 33 -10.67 7.45 -19.69
C GLN A 33 -10.32 8.86 -20.20
N LEU A 34 -9.11 9.36 -19.92
CA LEU A 34 -8.68 10.69 -20.32
C LEU A 34 -8.50 10.74 -21.85
N PRO A 35 -9.23 11.61 -22.57
CA PRO A 35 -9.06 11.75 -24.01
C PRO A 35 -7.61 12.12 -24.35
N ALA A 36 -7.07 11.56 -25.43
CA ALA A 36 -5.68 11.81 -25.84
C ALA A 36 -5.38 13.31 -26.05
N SER A 37 -6.37 14.09 -26.50
CA SER A 37 -6.27 15.55 -26.65
C SER A 37 -6.04 16.27 -25.33
N GLU A 38 -6.47 15.70 -24.20
CA GLU A 38 -6.35 16.26 -22.86
C GLU A 38 -5.07 15.84 -22.14
N TRP A 39 -4.27 14.91 -22.68
CA TRP A 39 -3.05 14.44 -22.01
C TRP A 39 -2.03 15.55 -21.75
N GLN A 40 -1.94 16.52 -22.67
CA GLN A 40 -1.09 17.70 -22.52
C GLN A 40 -1.82 18.91 -21.93
N SER A 41 -3.09 18.78 -21.53
CA SER A 41 -3.76 19.83 -20.80
C SER A 41 -3.22 19.90 -19.36
N GLN A 42 -3.43 21.03 -18.69
CA GLN A 42 -3.08 21.15 -17.28
C GLN A 42 -3.81 20.11 -16.43
N HIS A 43 -5.07 19.81 -16.78
CA HIS A 43 -5.88 18.82 -16.10
C HIS A 43 -5.32 17.41 -16.28
N GLY A 44 -5.01 17.02 -17.53
CA GLY A 44 -4.47 15.69 -17.82
C GLY A 44 -3.14 15.43 -17.11
N ARG A 45 -2.21 16.40 -17.14
CA ARG A 45 -0.95 16.31 -16.39
C ARG A 45 -1.16 16.18 -14.89
N ALA A 46 -2.07 16.97 -14.31
CA ALA A 46 -2.35 16.91 -12.87
C ALA A 46 -2.90 15.54 -12.46
N LEU A 47 -3.75 14.94 -13.31
CA LEU A 47 -4.32 13.63 -13.06
C LEU A 47 -3.28 12.50 -13.16
N MET A 48 -2.41 12.52 -14.19
CA MET A 48 -1.32 11.55 -14.32
C MET A 48 -0.31 11.66 -13.16
N ASN A 49 0.04 12.89 -12.75
CA ASN A 49 0.91 13.09 -11.58
C ASN A 49 0.27 12.54 -10.31
N ARG A 50 -1.04 12.75 -10.13
CA ARG A 50 -1.76 12.23 -8.97
C ARG A 50 -1.77 10.70 -8.94
N GLU A 51 -1.99 10.06 -10.09
CA GLU A 51 -1.91 8.60 -10.23
C GLU A 51 -0.51 8.09 -9.84
N GLN A 52 0.54 8.73 -10.35
CA GLN A 52 1.93 8.37 -10.04
C GLN A 52 2.28 8.54 -8.55
N GLU A 53 1.83 9.63 -7.92
CA GLU A 53 2.00 9.86 -6.48
C GLU A 53 1.33 8.77 -5.64
N LEU A 54 0.08 8.43 -5.99
CA LEU A 54 -0.69 7.38 -5.33
C LEU A 54 -0.01 6.01 -5.49
N HIS A 55 0.45 5.68 -6.69
CA HIS A 55 1.17 4.45 -6.97
C HIS A 55 2.46 4.36 -6.16
N THR A 56 3.25 5.43 -6.13
CA THR A 56 4.50 5.50 -5.36
C THR A 56 4.25 5.30 -3.86
N ALA A 57 3.25 6.00 -3.30
CA ALA A 57 2.87 5.83 -1.90
C ALA A 57 2.40 4.40 -1.62
N TRP A 58 1.65 3.78 -2.54
CA TRP A 58 1.14 2.43 -2.38
C TRP A 58 2.27 1.41 -2.33
N VAL A 59 3.22 1.49 -3.26
CA VAL A 59 4.40 0.61 -3.29
C VAL A 59 5.20 0.71 -1.98
N VAL A 60 5.42 1.92 -1.47
CA VAL A 60 6.16 2.13 -0.21
C VAL A 60 5.43 1.50 0.97
N LEU A 61 4.13 1.79 1.13
CA LEU A 61 3.36 1.27 2.27
C LEU A 61 3.17 -0.25 2.21
N ASP A 62 2.98 -0.81 1.01
CA ASP A 62 2.90 -2.25 0.83
C ASP A 62 4.23 -2.96 1.13
N GLY A 63 5.35 -2.33 0.76
CA GLY A 63 6.69 -2.78 1.15
C GLY A 63 6.90 -2.76 2.68
N MET A 64 6.42 -1.71 3.36
CA MET A 64 6.45 -1.62 4.83
C MET A 64 5.60 -2.70 5.50
N ARG A 65 4.42 -3.00 4.94
CA ARG A 65 3.55 -4.10 5.40
C ARG A 65 4.25 -5.46 5.24
N SER A 66 4.86 -5.70 4.10
CA SER A 66 5.58 -6.95 3.79
C SER A 66 6.80 -7.15 4.70
N THR A 67 7.55 -6.07 4.97
CA THR A 67 8.71 -6.11 5.88
C THR A 67 8.30 -6.37 7.33
N GLN A 68 7.18 -5.81 7.78
CA GLN A 68 6.63 -6.11 9.11
C GLN A 68 6.17 -7.57 9.26
N ALA A 69 5.55 -8.13 8.22
CA ALA A 69 5.18 -9.54 8.21
C ALA A 69 6.42 -10.46 8.29
N ALA A 70 7.53 -10.07 7.66
CA ALA A 70 8.79 -10.81 7.75
C ALA A 70 9.46 -10.70 9.13
N ALA A 71 9.42 -9.52 9.77
CA ALA A 71 9.98 -9.32 11.11
C ALA A 71 9.22 -10.14 12.18
N THR A 72 7.90 -10.16 12.12
CA THR A 72 7.06 -10.96 13.03
C THR A 72 7.21 -12.47 12.80
N ALA A 73 7.44 -12.91 11.56
CA ALA A 73 7.75 -14.32 11.25
C ALA A 73 9.14 -14.76 11.75
N ALA A 74 10.13 -13.85 11.78
CA ALA A 74 11.47 -14.13 12.31
C ALA A 74 11.51 -14.22 13.85
N GLU A 75 10.55 -13.60 14.54
CA GLU A 75 10.37 -13.70 16.00
C GLU A 75 9.53 -14.90 16.44
N ALA A 76 8.88 -15.61 15.50
CA ALA A 76 8.23 -16.88 15.81
C ALA A 76 9.31 -17.87 16.28
N PRO A 77 9.16 -18.54 17.44
CA PRO A 77 10.16 -19.48 17.90
C PRO A 77 10.29 -20.55 16.84
N ALA A 78 11.51 -20.74 16.33
CA ALA A 78 11.86 -21.94 15.59
C ALA A 78 11.59 -23.10 16.54
N VAL A 79 10.42 -23.74 16.43
CA VAL A 79 10.13 -24.99 17.12
C VAL A 79 11.02 -26.00 16.43
N TRP A 80 12.23 -26.16 16.97
CA TRP A 80 13.13 -27.22 16.59
C TRP A 80 12.37 -28.50 16.95
N ARG A 81 11.88 -29.22 15.93
CA ARG A 81 11.43 -30.58 16.11
C ARG A 81 12.65 -31.37 16.52
N THR A 82 12.81 -31.56 17.83
CA THR A 82 13.68 -32.60 18.35
C THR A 82 13.07 -33.92 17.90
N GLU A 83 13.72 -34.55 16.92
CA GLU A 83 13.43 -35.93 16.54
C GLU A 83 13.58 -36.81 17.77
N GLN A 84 12.51 -37.53 18.12
CA GLN A 84 12.54 -38.74 18.95
C GLN A 84 11.74 -39.82 18.24
#